data_AF-A0A1M7E1E4-F1
#
_entry.id   AF-A0A1M7E1E4-F1
#
_cell.length_a   1.000
_cell.length_b   1.000
_cell.length_c   1.000
_cell.angle_alpha   90.00
_cell.angle_beta   90.00
_cell.angle_gamma   90.00
#
_symmetry.space_group_name_H-M   'P 1'
#
loop_
_entity.id
_entity.type
_entity.pdbx_description
1 polymer ?
#
loop_
_entity_poly.entity_id
_entity_poly.type
_entity_poly.pdbx_seq_one_letter_code
_entity_poly.pdbx_strand_id
1 'polypeptide(L)'
;MSEEFDLLKMESSKILAFTPGNHRDAFFIQEMLRFHSIAGTIEHSFQNVKTSVDERILTHILMRSLLENFFRILYIFDSSTLSHTKFDVCVNGFKIEYAKLHRDPILPHKSQLEPADPSWPSLEKPMDLNSMLATVMNSYGVRLNYIYFVYRVSSFDTHGNSLEAFFDASFRKKPCNFPVLDIEKVTQIIADEYLRIWNNGNLPP
;
A
#
# COMPACT_ATOMS: atom_id res chain seq x y z
N MET A 1 21.20 -6.98 9.19
CA MET A 1 20.14 -7.22 10.20
C MET A 1 18.85 -6.88 9.51
N SER A 2 18.16 -7.91 9.01
CA SER A 2 16.88 -7.91 8.31
C SER A 2 15.82 -8.58 9.20
N GLU A 3 15.78 -8.22 10.48
CA GLU A 3 15.14 -9.06 11.50
C GLU A 3 13.62 -9.10 11.33
N GLU A 4 12.98 -7.98 11.05
CA GLU A 4 11.53 -7.85 11.10
C GLU A 4 10.85 -8.50 9.90
N PHE A 5 11.40 -8.32 8.70
CA PHE A 5 10.87 -9.00 7.52
C PHE A 5 11.06 -10.52 7.61
N ASP A 6 12.19 -10.98 8.13
CA ASP A 6 12.43 -12.41 8.33
C ASP A 6 11.54 -12.99 9.45
N LEU A 7 11.25 -12.24 10.51
CA LEU A 7 10.26 -12.62 11.52
C LEU A 7 8.85 -12.73 10.90
N LEU A 8 8.47 -11.81 10.02
CA LEU A 8 7.19 -11.89 9.31
C LEU A 8 7.12 -13.12 8.40
N LYS A 9 8.23 -13.51 7.76
CA LYS A 9 8.33 -14.79 7.02
C LYS A 9 8.07 -15.98 7.95
N MET A 10 8.67 -15.98 9.15
CA MET A 10 8.47 -17.05 10.13
C MET A 10 7.01 -17.18 10.60
N GLU A 11 6.28 -16.06 10.70
CA GLU A 11 4.86 -16.06 11.07
C GLU A 11 3.92 -16.43 9.90
N SER A 12 4.42 -16.53 8.66
CA SER A 12 3.59 -16.72 7.45
C SER A 12 2.68 -17.94 7.51
N SER A 13 3.12 -19.05 8.12
CA SER A 13 2.28 -20.25 8.27
C SER A 13 1.07 -20.01 9.19
N LYS A 14 1.26 -19.23 10.26
CA LYS A 14 0.16 -18.86 11.17
C LYS A 14 -0.80 -17.87 10.50
N ILE A 15 -0.25 -16.88 9.80
CA ILE A 15 -1.03 -15.87 9.05
C ILE A 15 -1.89 -16.56 7.98
N LEU A 16 -1.34 -17.54 7.26
CA LEU A 16 -2.08 -18.33 6.27
C LEU A 16 -3.19 -19.20 6.88
N ALA A 17 -2.97 -19.73 8.09
CA ALA A 17 -3.96 -20.55 8.79
C ALA A 17 -5.02 -19.72 9.55
N PHE A 18 -4.79 -18.42 9.71
CA PHE A 18 -5.69 -17.54 10.45
C PHE A 18 -7.02 -17.38 9.71
N THR A 19 -8.12 -17.56 10.44
CA THR A 19 -9.48 -17.34 9.90
C THR A 19 -9.99 -16.00 10.41
N PRO A 20 -10.08 -14.95 9.57
CA PRO A 20 -10.52 -13.65 10.02
C PRO A 20 -11.98 -13.66 10.49
N GLY A 21 -12.26 -13.08 11.66
CA GLY A 21 -13.61 -12.97 12.19
C GLY A 21 -14.48 -11.91 11.49
N ASN A 22 -13.88 -11.00 10.71
CA ASN A 22 -14.58 -9.94 10.00
C ASN A 22 -13.77 -9.46 8.77
N HIS A 23 -14.37 -8.57 7.97
CA HIS A 23 -13.75 -8.06 6.73
C HIS A 23 -12.54 -7.14 6.95
N ARG A 24 -12.50 -6.39 8.06
CA ARG A 24 -11.34 -5.53 8.40
C ARG A 24 -10.11 -6.40 8.64
N ASP A 25 -10.28 -7.48 9.38
CA ASP A 25 -9.21 -8.43 9.69
C ASP A 25 -8.81 -9.21 8.44
N ALA A 26 -9.77 -9.60 7.61
CA ALA A 26 -9.50 -10.23 6.33
C ALA A 26 -8.65 -9.34 5.42
N PHE A 27 -8.97 -8.05 5.36
CA PHE A 27 -8.17 -7.07 4.62
C PHE A 27 -6.73 -7.00 5.15
N PHE A 28 -6.55 -6.91 6.47
CA PHE A 28 -5.20 -6.86 7.06
C PHE A 28 -4.37 -8.11 6.74
N ILE A 29 -4.93 -9.30 6.91
CA ILE A 29 -4.24 -10.56 6.67
C ILE A 29 -3.87 -10.72 5.20
N GLN A 30 -4.78 -10.37 4.29
CA GLN A 30 -4.49 -10.36 2.85
C GLN A 30 -3.36 -9.38 2.51
N GLU A 31 -3.34 -8.20 3.13
CA GLU A 31 -2.27 -7.23 2.91
C GLU A 31 -0.92 -7.68 3.48
N MET A 32 -0.89 -8.36 4.63
CA MET A 32 0.36 -8.96 5.15
C MET A 32 0.93 -9.99 4.18
N LEU A 33 0.09 -10.88 3.64
CA LEU A 33 0.50 -11.91 2.68
C LEU A 33 0.94 -11.31 1.35
N ARG A 34 0.20 -10.31 0.86
CA ARG A 34 0.56 -9.55 -0.35
C ARG A 34 1.88 -8.82 -0.18
N PHE A 35 2.09 -8.18 0.97
CA PHE A 35 3.35 -7.53 1.32
C PHE A 35 4.51 -8.53 1.34
N HIS A 36 4.36 -9.65 2.04
CA HIS A 36 5.36 -10.72 2.07
C HIS A 36 5.78 -11.16 0.67
N SER A 37 4.80 -11.42 -0.22
CA SER A 37 5.07 -11.85 -1.59
C SER A 37 5.79 -10.78 -2.42
N ILE A 38 5.29 -9.54 -2.42
CA ILE A 38 5.82 -8.48 -3.27
C ILE A 38 7.17 -7.99 -2.73
N ALA A 39 7.29 -7.70 -1.44
CA ALA A 39 8.53 -7.22 -0.84
C ALA A 39 9.63 -8.28 -0.98
N GLY A 40 9.32 -9.56 -0.75
CA GLY A 40 10.25 -10.65 -0.99
C GLY A 40 10.71 -10.71 -2.44
N THR A 41 9.79 -10.55 -3.40
CA THR A 41 10.15 -10.48 -4.83
C THR A 41 11.07 -9.30 -5.12
N ILE A 42 10.81 -8.13 -4.53
CA ILE A 42 11.61 -6.94 -4.74
C ILE A 42 13.04 -7.14 -4.22
N GLU A 43 13.18 -7.56 -2.96
CA GLU A 43 14.47 -7.74 -2.30
C GLU A 43 15.36 -8.79 -2.98
N HIS A 44 14.78 -9.84 -3.56
CA HIS A 44 15.54 -10.88 -4.26
C HIS A 44 15.91 -10.49 -5.70
N SER A 45 15.07 -9.71 -6.38
CA SER A 45 15.19 -9.51 -7.82
C SER A 45 15.88 -8.20 -8.21
N PHE A 46 15.93 -7.20 -7.33
CA PHE A 46 16.39 -5.85 -7.67
C PHE A 46 17.40 -5.31 -6.65
N GLN A 47 18.69 -5.33 -7.02
CA GLN A 47 19.80 -4.94 -6.14
C GLN A 47 20.29 -3.50 -6.36
N ASN A 48 19.94 -2.88 -7.49
CA ASN A 48 20.48 -1.60 -7.93
C ASN A 48 19.41 -0.51 -8.05
N VAL A 49 18.29 -0.61 -7.35
CA VAL A 49 17.17 0.35 -7.43
C VAL A 49 17.61 1.81 -7.21
N LYS A 50 18.63 2.04 -6.38
CA LYS A 50 19.24 3.37 -6.12
C LYS A 50 19.84 4.02 -7.39
N THR A 51 20.31 3.22 -8.34
CA THR A 51 21.11 3.66 -9.49
C THR A 51 20.56 3.20 -10.85
N SER A 52 19.61 2.27 -10.90
CA SER A 52 19.05 1.72 -12.14
C SER A 52 17.65 2.26 -12.40
N VAL A 53 17.45 2.91 -13.57
CA VAL A 53 16.10 3.30 -14.03
C VAL A 53 15.26 2.06 -14.34
N ASP A 54 15.86 1.05 -14.97
CA ASP A 54 15.17 -0.19 -15.38
C ASP A 54 14.57 -0.93 -14.19
N GLU A 55 15.34 -1.09 -13.11
CA GLU A 55 14.82 -1.73 -11.90
C GLU A 55 13.72 -0.88 -11.24
N ARG A 56 13.81 0.46 -11.35
CA ARG A 56 12.79 1.38 -10.83
C ARG A 56 11.46 1.30 -11.55
N ILE A 57 11.43 0.97 -12.85
CA ILE A 57 10.17 0.84 -13.61
C ILE A 57 9.22 -0.16 -12.92
N LEU A 58 9.74 -1.30 -12.46
CA LEU A 58 8.92 -2.29 -11.76
C LEU A 58 8.84 -2.01 -10.26
N THR A 59 9.97 -1.74 -9.61
CA THR A 59 9.99 -1.58 -8.16
C THR A 59 9.20 -0.38 -7.67
N HIS A 60 9.18 0.74 -8.40
CA HIS A 60 8.38 1.91 -8.01
C HIS A 60 6.88 1.61 -8.03
N ILE A 61 6.38 0.95 -9.08
CA ILE A 61 4.97 0.57 -9.19
C ILE A 61 4.59 -0.35 -8.03
N LEU A 62 5.40 -1.39 -7.78
CA LEU A 62 5.16 -2.34 -6.71
C LEU A 62 5.25 -1.69 -5.32
N MET A 63 6.28 -0.89 -5.06
CA MET A 63 6.45 -0.17 -3.79
C MET A 63 5.33 0.81 -3.55
N ARG A 64 4.91 1.58 -4.55
CA ARG A 64 3.74 2.47 -4.42
C ARG A 64 2.51 1.67 -4.02
N SER A 65 2.27 0.55 -4.69
CA SER A 65 1.15 -0.34 -4.39
C SER A 65 1.19 -0.86 -2.94
N LEU A 66 2.37 -1.19 -2.41
CA LEU A 66 2.54 -1.60 -1.01
C LEU A 66 2.31 -0.43 -0.04
N LEU A 67 2.90 0.73 -0.33
CA LEU A 67 2.89 1.90 0.55
C LEU A 67 1.49 2.48 0.73
N GLU A 68 0.70 2.57 -0.34
CA GLU A 68 -0.67 3.10 -0.25
C GLU A 68 -1.55 2.26 0.69
N ASN A 69 -1.43 0.93 0.63
CA ASN A 69 -2.16 0.05 1.54
C ASN A 69 -1.56 0.03 2.94
N PHE A 70 -0.25 0.14 3.08
CA PHE A 70 0.40 0.30 4.38
C PHE A 70 -0.16 1.53 5.14
N PHE A 71 -0.28 2.68 4.47
CA PHE A 71 -0.85 3.88 5.09
C PHE A 71 -2.32 3.68 5.48
N ARG A 72 -3.10 2.96 4.67
CA ARG A 72 -4.49 2.59 5.01
C ARG A 72 -4.54 1.70 6.24
N ILE A 73 -3.66 0.70 6.34
CA ILE A 73 -3.57 -0.17 7.52
C ILE A 73 -3.24 0.64 8.77
N LEU A 74 -2.25 1.52 8.72
CA LEU A 74 -1.95 2.40 9.86
C LEU A 74 -3.15 3.27 10.23
N TYR A 75 -3.82 3.86 9.24
CA TYR A 75 -5.02 4.66 9.50
C TYR A 75 -6.14 3.85 10.16
N ILE A 76 -6.41 2.63 9.69
CA ILE A 76 -7.45 1.75 10.24
C ILE A 76 -7.10 1.30 11.66
N PHE A 77 -5.83 0.94 11.92
CA PHE A 77 -5.42 0.30 13.17
C PHE A 77 -4.79 1.25 14.20
N ASP A 78 -4.72 2.57 13.94
CA ASP A 78 -4.25 3.57 14.91
C ASP A 78 -5.16 3.72 16.14
N SER A 79 -6.39 3.21 16.08
CA SER A 79 -7.43 3.35 17.10
C SER A 79 -8.30 2.10 17.13
N SER A 80 -8.22 1.35 18.22
CA SER A 80 -9.01 0.13 18.41
C SER A 80 -10.52 0.40 18.38
N THR A 81 -10.96 1.56 18.88
CA THR A 81 -12.38 1.94 18.94
C THR A 81 -12.96 2.41 17.61
N LEU A 82 -12.14 2.95 16.71
CA LEU A 82 -12.60 3.50 15.41
C LEU A 82 -12.25 2.61 14.22
N SER A 83 -11.47 1.55 14.43
CA SER A 83 -10.93 0.71 13.36
C SER A 83 -11.99 0.14 12.40
N HIS A 84 -13.14 -0.30 12.89
CA HIS A 84 -14.25 -0.76 12.05
C HIS A 84 -14.84 0.39 11.20
N THR A 85 -15.14 1.52 11.83
CA THR A 85 -15.66 2.71 11.13
C THR A 85 -14.69 3.19 10.05
N LYS A 86 -13.39 3.23 10.36
CA LYS A 86 -12.34 3.62 9.40
C LYS A 86 -12.20 2.63 8.26
N PHE A 87 -12.37 1.34 8.52
CA PHE A 87 -12.43 0.32 7.48
C PHE A 87 -13.66 0.51 6.58
N ASP A 88 -14.84 0.79 7.15
CA ASP A 88 -16.06 1.04 6.37
C ASP A 88 -15.90 2.27 5.45
N VAL A 89 -15.24 3.33 5.93
CA VAL A 89 -14.87 4.49 5.10
C VAL A 89 -13.93 4.08 3.94
N CYS A 90 -12.99 3.16 4.17
CA CYS A 90 -12.16 2.61 3.09
C CYS A 90 -12.99 1.83 2.07
N VAL A 91 -13.96 1.02 2.53
CA VAL A 91 -14.90 0.29 1.68
C VAL A 91 -15.77 1.25 0.86
N ASN A 92 -16.18 2.38 1.43
CA ASN A 92 -16.92 3.41 0.70
C ASN A 92 -16.13 3.94 -0.51
N GLY A 93 -14.80 4.03 -0.40
CA GLY A 93 -13.93 4.37 -1.53
C GLY A 93 -14.13 3.43 -2.73
N PHE A 94 -14.11 2.12 -2.49
CA PHE A 94 -14.38 1.12 -3.52
C PHE A 94 -15.79 1.27 -4.12
N LYS A 95 -16.82 1.39 -3.25
CA LYS A 95 -18.22 1.58 -3.67
C LYS A 95 -18.38 2.80 -4.58
N ILE A 96 -17.73 3.91 -4.23
CA ILE A 96 -17.77 5.17 -4.99
C ILE A 96 -17.11 5.00 -6.37
N GLU A 97 -15.93 4.38 -6.45
CA GLU A 97 -15.27 4.13 -7.74
C GLU A 97 -16.07 3.16 -8.60
N TYR A 98 -16.64 2.10 -8.02
CA TYR A 98 -17.52 1.18 -8.75
C TYR A 98 -18.77 1.89 -9.28
N ALA A 99 -19.38 2.78 -8.49
CA ALA A 99 -20.50 3.61 -8.94
C ALA A 99 -20.10 4.62 -10.03
N LYS A 100 -18.83 5.04 -10.10
CA LYS A 100 -18.32 5.84 -11.24
C LYS A 100 -18.19 4.97 -12.48
N LEU A 101 -17.58 3.79 -12.37
CA LEU A 101 -17.48 2.82 -13.47
C LEU A 101 -18.87 2.54 -14.05
N HIS A 102 -19.85 2.19 -13.20
CA HIS A 102 -21.20 1.87 -13.65
C HIS A 102 -21.93 3.06 -14.30
N ARG A 103 -21.52 4.31 -14.03
CA ARG A 103 -22.06 5.51 -14.69
C ARG A 103 -21.33 5.88 -15.98
N ASP A 104 -20.24 5.21 -16.30
CA ASP A 104 -19.51 5.44 -17.54
C ASP A 104 -20.42 5.14 -18.75
N PRO A 105 -20.66 6.13 -19.63
CA PRO A 105 -21.56 5.97 -20.77
C PRO A 105 -21.06 4.98 -21.82
N ILE A 106 -19.75 4.69 -21.85
CA ILE A 106 -19.13 3.78 -22.81
C ILE A 106 -18.71 2.45 -22.18
N LEU A 107 -19.17 2.14 -20.96
CA LEU A 107 -18.84 0.89 -20.27
C LEU A 107 -19.28 -0.34 -21.09
N PRO A 108 -18.33 -1.13 -21.64
CA PRO A 108 -18.68 -2.36 -22.30
C PRO A 108 -19.28 -3.35 -21.30
N HIS A 109 -20.22 -4.17 -21.75
CA HIS A 109 -20.84 -5.24 -20.94
C HIS A 109 -21.50 -4.77 -19.63
N LYS A 110 -21.91 -3.50 -19.53
CA LYS A 110 -22.56 -2.95 -18.33
C LYS A 110 -23.71 -3.81 -17.79
N SER A 111 -24.51 -4.42 -18.66
CA SER A 111 -25.62 -5.30 -18.28
C SER A 111 -25.19 -6.64 -17.65
N GLN A 112 -23.90 -6.98 -17.69
CA GLN A 112 -23.32 -8.20 -17.08
C GLN A 112 -22.70 -7.91 -15.71
N LEU A 113 -22.65 -6.64 -15.30
CA LEU A 113 -22.11 -6.23 -14.01
C LEU A 113 -23.24 -6.08 -13.00
N GLU A 114 -22.94 -6.34 -11.73
CA GLU A 114 -23.87 -6.05 -10.64
C GLU A 114 -24.20 -4.55 -10.60
N PRO A 115 -25.48 -4.17 -10.45
CA PRO A 115 -25.85 -2.77 -10.41
C PRO A 115 -25.27 -2.09 -9.17
N ALA A 116 -24.66 -0.92 -9.36
CA ALA A 116 -24.24 -0.08 -8.24
C ALA A 116 -25.46 0.46 -7.48
N ASP A 117 -25.41 0.45 -6.15
CA ASP A 117 -26.46 1.04 -5.34
C ASP A 117 -26.53 2.57 -5.57
N PRO A 118 -27.73 3.14 -5.79
CA PRO A 118 -27.90 4.58 -6.04
C PRO A 118 -27.39 5.50 -4.92
N SER A 119 -27.28 5.00 -3.68
CA SER A 119 -26.77 5.76 -2.53
C SER A 119 -25.25 5.86 -2.49
N TRP A 120 -24.52 4.98 -3.18
CA TRP A 120 -23.05 4.92 -3.10
C TRP A 120 -22.31 6.21 -3.45
N PRO A 121 -22.74 7.02 -4.44
CA PRO A 121 -22.11 8.30 -4.74
C PRO A 121 -22.13 9.32 -3.60
N SER A 122 -23.04 9.17 -2.63
CA SER A 122 -23.23 10.07 -1.48
C SER A 122 -22.55 9.58 -0.19
N LEU A 123 -21.89 8.41 -0.23
CA LEU A 123 -21.16 7.89 0.92
C LEU A 123 -20.00 8.81 1.32
N GLU A 124 -19.63 8.74 2.60
CA GLU A 124 -18.42 9.38 3.09
C GLU A 124 -17.20 8.88 2.31
N LYS A 125 -16.41 9.82 1.80
CA LYS A 125 -15.21 9.51 1.02
C LYS A 125 -14.04 9.24 1.96
N PRO A 126 -13.18 8.26 1.65
CA PRO A 126 -11.91 8.13 2.35
C PRO A 126 -11.07 9.39 2.13
N MET A 127 -10.25 9.71 3.12
CA MET A 127 -9.22 10.74 2.98
C MET A 127 -8.31 10.41 1.78
N ASP A 128 -7.90 11.44 1.06
CA ASP A 128 -6.81 11.27 0.12
C ASP A 128 -5.52 10.88 0.86
N LEU A 129 -4.59 10.24 0.17
CA LEU A 129 -3.37 9.71 0.79
C LEU A 129 -2.53 10.78 1.48
N ASN A 130 -2.51 12.02 0.97
CA ASN A 130 -1.75 13.11 1.58
C ASN A 130 -2.38 13.55 2.90
N SER A 131 -3.72 13.68 2.93
CA SER A 131 -4.46 13.93 4.17
C SER A 131 -4.30 12.79 5.18
N MET A 132 -4.37 11.53 4.73
CA MET A 132 -4.13 10.36 5.57
C MET A 132 -2.73 10.39 6.20
N LEU A 133 -1.71 10.65 5.38
CA LEU A 133 -0.31 10.76 5.81
C LEU A 133 -0.05 11.86 6.85
N ALA A 134 -0.82 12.96 6.81
CA ALA A 134 -0.73 14.00 7.83
C ALA A 134 -1.23 13.54 9.20
N THR A 135 -2.13 12.54 9.23
CA THR A 135 -2.73 12.02 10.46
C THR A 135 -2.00 10.83 11.04
N VAL A 136 -1.49 9.92 10.21
CA VAL A 136 -0.90 8.65 10.68
C VAL A 136 0.47 8.85 11.36
N MET A 137 0.73 7.99 12.32
CA MET A 137 2.02 7.77 12.95
C MET A 137 2.30 6.27 12.93
N ASN A 138 3.56 5.89 13.07
CA ASN A 138 3.90 4.49 13.33
C ASN A 138 3.52 4.12 14.79
N SER A 139 3.65 2.85 15.16
CA SER A 139 3.31 2.35 16.50
C SER A 139 4.11 3.00 17.64
N TYR A 140 5.18 3.75 17.32
CA TYR A 140 6.01 4.49 18.27
C TYR A 140 5.67 5.99 18.33
N GLY A 141 4.62 6.45 17.65
CA GLY A 141 4.25 7.87 17.58
C GLY A 141 5.17 8.70 16.68
N VAL A 142 5.98 8.07 15.83
CA VAL A 142 6.93 8.73 14.92
C VAL A 142 6.28 8.98 13.57
N ARG A 143 6.55 10.16 13.00
CA ARG A 143 6.12 10.53 11.64
C ARG A 143 6.85 9.70 10.59
N LEU A 144 6.11 9.26 9.58
CA LEU A 144 6.59 8.40 8.49
C LEU A 144 7.35 9.19 7.40
N ASN A 145 8.10 10.23 7.75
CA ASN A 145 8.71 11.18 6.80
C ASN A 145 9.58 10.48 5.74
N TYR A 146 10.35 9.47 6.16
CA TYR A 146 11.19 8.70 5.24
C TYR A 146 10.37 7.83 4.28
N ILE A 147 9.33 7.17 4.80
CA ILE A 147 8.43 6.35 3.99
C ILE A 147 7.65 7.22 3.01
N TYR A 148 7.25 8.43 3.43
CA TYR A 148 6.63 9.41 2.54
C TYR A 148 7.56 9.82 1.38
N PHE A 149 8.85 10.05 1.65
CA PHE A 149 9.83 10.29 0.58
C PHE A 149 9.86 9.13 -0.43
N VAL A 150 9.94 7.88 0.05
CA VAL A 150 9.95 6.70 -0.82
C VAL A 150 8.65 6.58 -1.62
N TYR A 151 7.49 6.85 -1.01
CA TYR A 151 6.20 6.91 -1.70
C TYR A 151 6.21 7.95 -2.82
N ARG A 152 6.73 9.16 -2.57
CA ARG A 152 6.80 10.23 -3.57
C ARG A 152 7.69 9.88 -4.74
N VAL A 153 8.86 9.28 -4.49
CA VAL A 153 9.78 8.82 -5.55
C VAL A 153 9.15 7.67 -6.34
N SER A 154 8.51 6.72 -5.65
CA SER A 154 7.79 5.60 -6.27
C SER A 154 6.58 6.04 -7.09
N SER A 155 6.08 7.26 -6.85
CA SER A 155 4.96 7.84 -7.60
C SER A 155 5.37 8.54 -8.90
N PHE A 156 6.67 8.60 -9.24
CA PHE A 156 7.09 9.09 -10.56
C PHE A 156 6.67 8.15 -11.69
N ASP A 157 6.57 6.85 -11.41
CA ASP A 157 5.96 5.90 -12.33
C ASP A 157 4.44 5.95 -12.16
N THR A 158 3.80 6.78 -12.98
CA THR A 158 2.35 6.79 -13.12
C THR A 158 1.99 6.10 -14.41
N HIS A 159 1.13 5.09 -14.31
CA HIS A 159 0.48 4.43 -15.44
C HIS A 159 1.42 3.67 -16.40
N GLY A 160 2.60 3.21 -15.95
CA GLY A 160 3.46 2.32 -16.73
C GLY A 160 4.16 3.00 -17.90
N ASN A 161 4.43 4.30 -17.77
CA ASN A 161 5.19 5.05 -18.75
C ASN A 161 6.67 4.64 -18.75
N SER A 162 7.32 4.62 -19.92
CA SER A 162 8.78 4.43 -19.98
C SER A 162 9.48 5.64 -19.34
N LEU A 163 9.99 5.43 -18.12
CA LEU A 163 10.59 6.48 -17.31
C LEU A 163 11.88 7.04 -17.92
N GLU A 164 12.63 6.23 -18.68
CA GLU A 164 13.92 6.62 -19.24
C GLU A 164 13.80 7.84 -20.16
N ALA A 165 12.82 7.86 -21.07
CA ALA A 165 12.61 8.98 -21.97
C ALA A 165 12.30 10.29 -21.22
N PHE A 166 11.48 10.22 -20.17
CA PHE A 166 11.17 11.39 -19.34
C PHE A 166 12.35 11.84 -18.51
N PHE A 167 13.14 10.91 -17.95
CA PHE A 167 14.37 11.23 -17.23
C PHE A 167 15.40 11.88 -18.15
N ASP A 168 15.64 11.31 -19.32
CA ASP A 168 16.59 11.84 -20.30
C ASP A 168 16.22 13.26 -20.74
N ALA A 169 14.95 13.49 -21.05
CA ALA A 169 14.44 14.80 -21.42
C ALA A 169 14.59 15.82 -20.26
N SER A 170 14.30 15.40 -19.03
CA SER A 170 14.31 16.28 -17.86
C SER A 170 15.73 16.61 -17.38
N PHE A 171 16.63 15.63 -17.40
CA PHE A 171 17.99 15.73 -16.85
C PHE A 171 19.07 15.89 -17.93
N ARG A 172 18.68 16.11 -19.20
CA ARG A 172 19.58 16.27 -20.35
C ARG A 172 20.57 15.10 -20.46
N LYS A 173 20.03 13.88 -20.41
CA LYS A 173 20.77 12.59 -20.43
C LYS A 173 21.78 12.40 -19.28
N LYS A 174 21.69 13.17 -18.20
CA LYS A 174 22.42 12.88 -16.97
C LYS A 174 21.67 11.78 -16.20
N PRO A 175 22.37 10.76 -15.64
CA PRO A 175 21.74 9.75 -14.82
C PRO A 175 20.95 10.37 -13.66
N CYS A 176 19.65 10.09 -13.59
CA CYS A 176 18.83 10.46 -12.44
C CYS A 176 18.90 9.32 -11.42
N ASN A 177 19.62 9.53 -10.32
CA ASN A 177 19.79 8.53 -9.26
C ASN A 177 19.11 8.99 -7.97
N PHE A 178 18.68 8.04 -7.16
CA PHE A 178 18.13 8.27 -5.83
C PHE A 178 19.03 7.57 -4.81
N PRO A 179 20.22 8.12 -4.49
CA PRO A 179 21.22 7.45 -3.66
C PRO A 179 20.74 7.17 -2.23
N VAL A 180 19.73 7.92 -1.76
CA VAL A 180 19.14 7.79 -0.42
C VAL A 180 17.87 6.91 -0.41
N LEU A 181 17.47 6.35 -1.55
CA LEU A 181 16.31 5.46 -1.66
C LEU A 181 16.63 4.09 -1.09
N ASP A 182 16.06 3.74 0.05
CA ASP A 182 16.35 2.50 0.75
C ASP A 182 15.07 1.68 0.92
N ILE A 183 14.81 0.81 -0.06
CA ILE A 183 13.64 -0.07 -0.08
C ILE A 183 13.72 -1.11 1.04
N GLU A 184 14.91 -1.65 1.32
CA GLU A 184 15.11 -2.62 2.39
C GLU A 184 14.68 -2.00 3.74
N LYS A 185 15.17 -0.80 4.06
CA LYS A 185 14.75 -0.07 5.26
C LYS A 185 13.24 0.12 5.34
N VAL A 186 12.58 0.49 4.23
CA VAL A 186 11.12 0.64 4.21
C VAL A 186 10.41 -0.70 4.43
N THR A 187 10.92 -1.77 3.83
CA THR A 187 10.41 -3.13 4.02
C THR A 187 10.49 -3.55 5.48
N GLN A 188 11.61 -3.30 6.16
CA GLN A 188 11.72 -3.59 7.60
C GLN A 188 10.71 -2.80 8.44
N ILE A 189 10.52 -1.50 8.14
CA ILE A 189 9.54 -0.68 8.87
C ILE A 189 8.11 -1.21 8.68
N ILE A 190 7.73 -1.58 7.44
CA ILE A 190 6.39 -2.14 7.19
C ILE A 190 6.22 -3.47 7.94
N ALA A 191 7.25 -4.32 7.92
CA ALA A 191 7.23 -5.61 8.60
C ALA A 191 7.07 -5.47 10.13
N ASP A 192 7.83 -4.56 10.77
CA ASP A 192 7.70 -4.27 12.21
C ASP A 192 6.27 -3.85 12.57
N GLU A 193 5.71 -2.90 11.82
CA GLU A 193 4.36 -2.38 12.07
C GLU A 193 3.28 -3.45 11.86
N TYR A 194 3.41 -4.28 10.82
CA TYR A 194 2.51 -5.41 10.60
C TYR A 194 2.61 -6.45 11.72
N LEU A 195 3.82 -6.80 12.15
CA LEU A 195 4.02 -7.71 13.29
C LEU A 195 3.45 -7.14 14.58
N ARG A 196 3.53 -5.83 14.82
CA ARG A 196 2.90 -5.18 15.97
C ARG A 196 1.39 -5.27 15.95
N ILE A 197 0.76 -4.96 14.82
CA ILE A 197 -0.69 -5.07 14.67
C ILE A 197 -1.14 -6.53 14.85
N TRP A 198 -0.40 -7.48 14.27
CA TRP A 198 -0.61 -8.92 14.41
C TRP A 198 -0.52 -9.40 15.87
N ASN A 199 0.53 -9.00 16.59
CA ASN A 199 0.80 -9.48 17.95
C ASN A 199 -0.02 -8.77 19.04
N ASN A 200 -0.42 -7.51 18.83
CA ASN A 200 -1.10 -6.70 19.86
C ASN A 200 -2.61 -7.04 20.03
N GLY A 201 -3.12 -8.11 19.42
CA GLY A 201 -4.46 -8.63 19.71
C GLY A 201 -5.61 -7.72 19.27
N ASN A 202 -5.39 -6.78 18.34
CA ASN A 202 -6.48 -6.03 17.70
C ASN A 202 -7.31 -6.90 16.72
N LEU A 203 -6.91 -8.15 16.53
CA LEU A 203 -7.66 -9.20 15.88
C LEU A 203 -8.28 -10.06 16.99
N PRO A 204 -9.62 -10.18 17.10
CA PRO A 204 -10.21 -11.09 18.08
C PRO A 204 -9.74 -12.53 17.83
N PRO A 205 -9.70 -13.38 18.88
CA PRO A 205 -9.41 -14.82 18.73
C PRO A 205 -10.38 -15.51 17.78
#